data_AF-A0A6L9LAU3-F1
#
_entry.id   AF-A0A6L9LAU3-F1
#
_cell.length_a   1.000
_cell.length_b   1.000
_cell.length_c   1.000
_cell.angle_alpha   90.00
_cell.angle_beta   90.00
_cell.angle_gamma   90.00
#
_symmetry.space_group_name_H-M   'P 1'
#
loop_
_entity.id
_entity.type
_entity.pdbx_description
1 polymer ?
#
loop_
_entity_poly.entity_id
_entity_poly.type
_entity_poly.pdbx_seq_one_letter_code
_entity_poly.pdbx_strand_id
1 'polypeptide(L)'
;MSASIRDITYLLRQGHLIALADETGWSIVCDPINDSAVTELLPFTASLPAYQRPTVIIQNTDQLILYVAKVPEIAYDLVEFAENPLTVVYEQGKNVSPMLYASEEAAAKTREIAVRRSLNTDIQRLIGGFGRGLLSIPFESLQLPPAADGVVKERFGLLPAMPRRSRIMQLGTGGEVHFIRK
;
A
#
# COMPACT_ATOMS: atom_id res chain seq x y z
N MET A 1 23.60 7.64 -9.16
CA MET A 1 22.45 8.43 -9.65
C MET A 1 21.20 7.83 -9.04
N SER A 2 20.31 8.62 -8.45
CA SER A 2 19.02 8.11 -7.98
C SER A 2 18.17 7.70 -9.19
N ALA A 3 17.55 6.52 -9.14
CA ALA A 3 16.69 6.04 -10.21
C ALA A 3 15.55 7.03 -10.50
N SER A 4 15.28 7.27 -11.78
CA SER A 4 14.16 8.13 -12.18
C SER A 4 12.83 7.41 -12.01
N ILE A 5 11.72 8.14 -11.99
CA ILE A 5 10.36 7.54 -12.00
C ILE A 5 10.21 6.55 -13.15
N ARG A 6 10.76 6.87 -14.34
CA ARG A 6 10.70 5.97 -15.50
C ARG A 6 11.40 4.65 -15.22
N ASP A 7 12.56 4.68 -14.58
CA ASP A 7 13.31 3.47 -14.23
C ASP A 7 12.54 2.62 -13.21
N ILE A 8 11.98 3.26 -12.17
CA ILE A 8 11.18 2.56 -11.16
C ILE A 8 9.93 1.93 -11.78
N THR A 9 9.20 2.66 -12.63
CA THR A 9 8.01 2.10 -13.31
C THR A 9 8.37 0.92 -14.23
N TYR A 10 9.53 0.97 -14.89
CA TYR A 10 10.02 -0.13 -15.70
C TYR A 10 10.29 -1.38 -14.85
N LEU A 11 10.99 -1.22 -13.72
CA LEU A 11 11.28 -2.32 -12.80
C LEU A 11 10.00 -2.93 -12.19
N LEU A 12 9.04 -2.10 -11.78
CA LEU A 12 7.75 -2.56 -11.26
C LEU A 12 6.98 -3.39 -12.31
N ARG A 13 6.97 -2.96 -13.58
CA ARG A 13 6.33 -3.69 -14.68
C ARG A 13 7.01 -5.04 -14.97
N GLN A 14 8.29 -5.17 -14.64
CA GLN A 14 9.02 -6.44 -14.71
C GLN A 14 8.79 -7.35 -13.51
N GLY A 15 8.00 -6.91 -12.52
CA GLY A 15 7.72 -7.67 -11.30
C GLY A 15 8.79 -7.56 -10.23
N HIS A 16 9.68 -6.57 -10.31
CA HIS A 16 10.69 -6.35 -9.27
C HIS A 16 10.11 -5.65 -8.03
N LEU A 17 10.63 -6.01 -6.86
CA LEU A 17 10.35 -5.33 -5.60
C LEU A 17 11.19 -4.07 -5.45
N ILE A 18 10.56 -2.99 -4.98
CA ILE A 18 11.18 -1.68 -4.78
C ILE A 18 11.04 -1.30 -3.32
N ALA A 19 12.09 -0.74 -2.70
CA ALA A 19 11.95 -0.10 -1.41
C ALA A 19 11.49 1.34 -1.63
N LEU A 20 10.33 1.67 -1.04
CA LEU A 20 9.69 2.97 -1.16
C LEU A 20 9.76 3.69 0.18
N ALA A 21 10.30 4.90 0.20
CA ALA A 21 10.29 5.78 1.37
C ALA A 21 9.31 6.94 1.20
N ASP A 22 8.42 7.11 2.17
CA ASP A 22 7.53 8.26 2.27
C ASP A 22 7.47 8.80 3.71
N GLU A 23 6.48 9.63 4.05
CA GLU A 23 6.32 10.21 5.38
C GLU A 23 6.20 9.19 6.52
N THR A 24 5.91 7.92 6.20
CA THR A 24 5.86 6.81 7.15
C THR A 24 7.15 6.01 7.22
N GLY A 25 8.19 6.36 6.46
CA GLY A 25 9.44 5.61 6.40
C GLY A 25 9.43 4.55 5.30
N TRP A 26 10.15 3.44 5.51
CA TRP A 26 10.29 2.41 4.50
C TRP A 26 9.07 1.48 4.39
N SER A 27 8.78 1.14 3.14
CA SER A 27 7.94 0.02 2.73
C SER A 27 8.66 -0.77 1.63
N ILE A 28 8.34 -2.05 1.45
CA ILE A 28 8.63 -2.76 0.19
C ILE A 28 7.35 -2.77 -0.63
N VAL A 29 7.47 -2.46 -1.92
CA VAL A 29 6.33 -2.32 -2.82
C VAL A 29 6.49 -3.14 -4.10
N CYS A 30 5.36 -3.53 -4.68
CA CYS A 30 5.28 -4.21 -5.96
C CYS A 30 4.04 -3.80 -6.77
N ASP A 31 3.96 -4.26 -8.02
CA ASP A 31 2.72 -4.19 -8.80
C ASP A 31 1.64 -5.08 -8.14
N PRO A 32 0.51 -4.51 -7.69
CA PRO A 32 -0.54 -5.26 -7.01
C PRO A 32 -1.14 -6.41 -7.85
N ILE A 33 -0.98 -6.42 -9.18
CA ILE A 33 -1.54 -7.47 -10.05
C ILE A 33 -0.52 -8.49 -10.54
N ASN A 34 0.76 -8.36 -10.15
CA ASN A 34 1.79 -9.32 -10.54
C ASN A 34 1.89 -10.44 -9.51
N ASP A 35 1.34 -11.61 -9.82
CA ASP A 35 1.27 -12.75 -8.89
C ASP A 35 2.64 -13.16 -8.33
N SER A 36 3.69 -13.15 -9.15
CA SER A 36 5.05 -13.50 -8.72
C SER A 36 5.60 -12.48 -7.73
N ALA A 37 5.43 -11.18 -8.03
CA ALA A 37 5.92 -10.12 -7.17
C ALA A 37 5.14 -10.05 -5.85
N VAL A 38 3.82 -10.25 -5.89
CA VAL A 38 2.99 -10.33 -4.67
C VAL A 38 3.40 -11.52 -3.82
N THR A 39 3.62 -12.69 -4.42
CA THR A 39 4.09 -13.88 -3.70
C THR A 39 5.44 -13.64 -3.03
N GLU A 40 6.37 -12.97 -3.71
CA GLU A 40 7.68 -12.61 -3.16
C GLU A 40 7.58 -11.54 -2.05
N LEU A 41 6.58 -10.66 -2.12
CA LEU A 41 6.35 -9.59 -1.15
C LEU A 41 5.71 -10.08 0.17
N LEU A 42 4.79 -11.04 0.10
CA LEU A 42 3.97 -11.45 1.27
C LEU A 42 4.75 -11.95 2.49
N PRO A 43 5.90 -12.65 2.38
CA PRO A 43 6.69 -13.06 3.54
C PRO A 43 7.11 -11.90 4.46
N PHE A 44 7.24 -10.68 3.94
CA PHE A 44 7.60 -9.50 4.75
C PHE A 44 6.50 -9.06 5.72
N THR A 45 5.26 -9.53 5.55
CA THR A 45 4.16 -9.30 6.51
C THR A 45 4.48 -9.80 7.91
N ALA A 46 5.34 -10.82 8.05
CA ALA A 46 5.79 -11.33 9.34
C ALA A 46 6.55 -10.30 10.18
N SER A 47 7.05 -9.23 9.57
CA SER A 47 7.71 -8.11 10.27
C SER A 47 6.72 -7.03 10.74
N LEU A 48 5.43 -7.14 10.38
CA LEU A 48 4.40 -6.18 10.75
C LEU A 48 3.73 -6.58 12.07
N PRO A 49 3.28 -5.61 12.88
CA PRO A 49 2.31 -5.86 13.94
C PRO A 49 1.01 -6.47 13.38
N ALA A 50 0.35 -7.35 14.15
CA ALA A 50 -0.84 -8.07 13.71
C ALA A 50 -2.03 -7.19 13.25
N TYR A 51 -2.07 -5.93 13.66
CA TYR A 51 -3.11 -4.97 13.28
C TYR A 51 -2.81 -4.24 11.95
N GLN A 52 -1.57 -4.31 11.45
CA GLN A 52 -1.19 -3.76 10.15
C GLN A 52 -1.40 -4.82 9.05
N ARG A 53 -1.64 -4.34 7.83
CA ARG A 53 -1.96 -5.18 6.68
C ARG A 53 -1.16 -4.73 5.46
N PRO A 54 -0.91 -5.63 4.48
CA PRO A 54 -0.54 -5.20 3.15
C PRO A 54 -1.49 -4.11 2.66
N THR A 55 -0.95 -2.99 2.21
CA THR A 55 -1.72 -1.78 1.93
C THR A 55 -1.46 -1.35 0.50
N VAL A 56 -2.51 -1.09 -0.28
CA VAL A 56 -2.37 -0.44 -1.58
C VAL A 56 -2.17 1.05 -1.38
N ILE A 57 -1.05 1.59 -1.87
CA ILE A 57 -0.77 3.02 -1.88
C ILE A 57 -1.31 3.60 -3.18
N ILE A 58 -2.17 4.62 -3.07
CA ILE A 58 -2.78 5.32 -4.21
C ILE A 58 -2.33 6.77 -4.29
N GLN A 59 -2.43 7.35 -5.49
CA GLN A 59 -2.05 8.72 -5.78
C GLN A 59 -3.11 9.71 -5.27
N ASN A 60 -4.37 9.44 -5.58
CA ASN A 60 -5.50 10.30 -5.28
C ASN A 60 -6.72 9.46 -4.95
N THR A 61 -7.73 10.11 -4.37
CA THR A 61 -8.92 9.47 -3.84
C THR A 61 -9.75 8.77 -4.93
N ASP A 62 -9.74 9.27 -6.16
CA ASP A 62 -10.43 8.66 -7.30
C ASP A 62 -9.97 7.22 -7.58
N GLN A 63 -8.74 6.87 -7.21
CA GLN A 63 -8.23 5.50 -7.35
C GLN A 63 -8.83 4.50 -6.36
N LEU A 64 -9.61 4.93 -5.35
CA LEU A 64 -10.31 4.01 -4.43
C LEU A 64 -11.19 3.01 -5.19
N ILE A 65 -11.91 3.48 -6.22
CA ILE A 65 -12.81 2.63 -7.02
C ILE A 65 -12.06 1.55 -7.81
N LEU A 66 -10.74 1.68 -7.99
CA LEU A 66 -9.93 0.65 -8.62
C LEU A 66 -9.78 -0.55 -7.69
N TYR A 67 -9.72 -0.34 -6.38
CA TYR A 67 -9.37 -1.37 -5.40
C TYR A 67 -10.53 -1.81 -4.53
N VAL A 68 -11.59 -1.01 -4.44
CA VAL A 68 -12.74 -1.28 -3.57
C VAL A 68 -14.00 -1.35 -4.43
N ALA A 69 -14.76 -2.44 -4.33
CA ALA A 69 -15.96 -2.63 -5.15
C ALA A 69 -17.08 -1.65 -4.78
N LYS A 70 -17.31 -1.45 -3.48
CA LYS A 70 -18.32 -0.53 -2.94
C LYS A 70 -17.64 0.46 -1.99
N VAL A 71 -17.22 1.60 -2.54
CA VAL A 71 -16.61 2.69 -1.77
C VAL A 71 -17.72 3.47 -1.05
N PRO A 72 -17.72 3.57 0.28
CA PRO A 72 -18.67 4.42 1.01
C PRO A 72 -18.44 5.90 0.67
N GLU A 73 -19.50 6.71 0.57
CA GLU A 73 -19.37 8.13 0.18
C GLU A 73 -18.43 8.92 1.10
N ILE A 74 -18.51 8.68 2.42
CA ILE A 74 -17.64 9.32 3.41
C ILE A 74 -16.15 8.98 3.23
N ALA A 75 -15.82 7.87 2.54
CA ALA A 75 -14.45 7.47 2.29
C ALA A 75 -13.70 8.51 1.46
N TYR A 76 -14.39 9.15 0.51
CA TYR A 76 -13.76 10.13 -0.37
C TYR A 76 -13.26 11.32 0.43
N ASP A 77 -14.13 11.92 1.25
CA ASP A 77 -13.76 13.06 2.09
C ASP A 77 -12.69 12.67 3.14
N LEU A 78 -12.83 11.50 3.76
CA LEU A 78 -11.86 11.03 4.77
C LEU A 78 -10.44 10.89 4.20
N VAL A 79 -10.33 10.31 3.01
CA VAL A 79 -9.03 10.11 2.35
C VAL A 79 -8.52 11.42 1.74
N GLU A 80 -9.41 12.23 1.16
CA GLU A 80 -9.04 13.47 0.47
C GLU A 80 -8.52 14.54 1.43
N PHE A 81 -9.14 14.67 2.60
CA PHE A 81 -8.77 15.69 3.59
C PHE A 81 -7.85 15.15 4.70
N ALA A 82 -7.30 13.94 4.55
CA ALA A 82 -6.34 13.39 5.49
C ALA A 82 -5.01 14.18 5.49
N GLU A 83 -4.72 14.89 6.58
CA GLU A 83 -3.44 15.60 6.81
C GLU A 83 -2.33 14.70 7.39
N ASN A 84 -2.73 13.59 7.98
CA ASN A 84 -1.85 12.54 8.49
C ASN A 84 -2.08 11.26 7.70
N PRO A 85 -1.07 10.39 7.54
CA PRO A 85 -1.23 9.12 6.84
C PRO A 85 -2.42 8.36 7.40
N LEU A 86 -3.34 7.99 6.51
CA LEU A 86 -4.58 7.32 6.85
C LEU A 86 -4.71 6.06 6.00
N THR A 87 -4.64 4.91 6.66
CA THR A 87 -4.92 3.62 6.08
C THR A 87 -6.37 3.24 6.41
N VAL A 88 -7.18 3.07 5.38
CA VAL A 88 -8.58 2.63 5.54
C VAL A 88 -8.70 1.19 5.04
N VAL A 89 -9.25 0.32 5.87
CA VAL A 89 -9.58 -1.06 5.54
C VAL A 89 -11.02 -1.11 5.04
N TYR A 90 -11.19 -1.57 3.81
CA TYR A 90 -12.47 -1.72 3.14
C TYR A 90 -12.80 -3.19 2.93
N GLU A 91 -14.08 -3.49 2.79
CA GLU A 91 -14.56 -4.78 2.31
C GLU A 91 -14.55 -4.83 0.76
N GLN A 92 -14.62 -6.05 0.21
CA GLN A 92 -14.79 -6.30 -1.22
C GLN A 92 -13.65 -5.71 -2.10
N GLY A 93 -12.41 -5.99 -1.70
CA GLY A 93 -11.21 -5.69 -2.46
C GLY A 93 -11.19 -6.35 -3.84
N LYS A 94 -10.71 -5.61 -4.84
CA LYS A 94 -10.62 -6.05 -6.24
C LYS A 94 -9.35 -5.51 -6.92
N ASN A 95 -9.06 -6.00 -8.13
CA ASN A 95 -7.91 -5.59 -8.96
C ASN A 95 -6.55 -5.69 -8.25
N VAL A 96 -6.41 -6.75 -7.44
CA VAL A 96 -5.15 -7.18 -6.82
C VAL A 96 -4.99 -8.67 -7.06
N SER A 97 -3.76 -9.16 -6.99
CA SER A 97 -3.43 -10.57 -7.15
C SER A 97 -4.23 -11.42 -6.15
N PRO A 98 -4.79 -12.57 -6.59
CA PRO A 98 -5.43 -13.52 -5.67
C PRO A 98 -4.45 -14.08 -4.63
N MET A 99 -3.13 -14.00 -4.88
CA MET A 99 -2.11 -14.44 -3.93
C MET A 99 -2.17 -13.68 -2.61
N LEU A 100 -2.65 -12.42 -2.62
CA LEU A 100 -2.87 -11.63 -1.41
C LEU A 100 -3.83 -12.33 -0.41
N TYR A 101 -4.74 -13.17 -0.90
CA TYR A 101 -5.75 -13.86 -0.11
C TYR A 101 -5.48 -15.36 0.04
N ALA A 102 -4.32 -15.86 -0.40
CA ALA A 102 -4.07 -17.30 -0.51
C ALA A 102 -4.04 -18.03 0.85
N SER A 103 -3.76 -17.33 1.95
CA SER A 103 -3.78 -17.89 3.32
C SER A 103 -5.17 -17.85 3.98
N GLU A 104 -6.17 -17.22 3.35
CA GLU A 104 -7.54 -17.18 3.88
C GLU A 104 -8.34 -18.35 3.29
N GLU A 105 -8.62 -19.37 4.11
CA GLU A 105 -9.53 -20.46 3.77
C GLU A 105 -10.99 -19.96 3.74
N ALA A 106 -11.41 -19.18 2.75
CA ALA A 106 -12.83 -18.91 2.57
C ALA A 106 -13.24 -18.39 1.19
N ALA A 107 -14.26 -19.05 0.65
CA ALA A 107 -15.09 -18.55 -0.43
C ALA A 107 -15.63 -17.13 -0.11
N ALA A 108 -15.25 -16.17 -0.95
CA ALA A 108 -16.03 -15.00 -1.39
C ALA A 108 -16.65 -14.02 -0.34
N LYS A 109 -16.51 -14.18 0.98
CA LYS A 109 -17.34 -13.39 1.91
C LYS A 109 -16.78 -12.06 2.40
N THR A 110 -15.47 -11.86 2.56
CA THR A 110 -14.92 -10.51 2.82
C THR A 110 -13.44 -10.44 2.42
N ARG A 111 -13.15 -10.24 1.13
CA ARG A 111 -11.79 -9.84 0.72
C ARG A 111 -11.55 -8.43 1.23
N GLU A 112 -10.96 -8.29 2.40
CA GLU A 112 -10.64 -6.97 2.93
C GLU A 112 -9.43 -6.39 2.16
N ILE A 113 -9.37 -5.08 2.03
CA ILE A 113 -8.25 -4.40 1.40
C ILE A 113 -7.93 -3.12 2.15
N ALA A 114 -6.67 -2.96 2.55
CA ALA A 114 -6.19 -1.71 3.12
C ALA A 114 -5.73 -0.79 1.99
N VAL A 115 -6.20 0.46 1.99
CA VAL A 115 -5.80 1.47 1.01
C VAL A 115 -5.37 2.74 1.74
N ARG A 116 -4.30 3.37 1.25
CA ARG A 116 -3.80 4.65 1.75
C ARG A 116 -3.46 5.56 0.59
N ARG A 117 -3.93 6.81 0.62
CA ARG A 117 -3.41 7.86 -0.25
C ARG A 117 -2.05 8.33 0.26
N SER A 118 -1.03 8.34 -0.59
CA SER A 118 0.27 8.90 -0.21
C SER A 118 0.15 10.42 -0.05
N LEU A 119 0.79 10.99 0.98
CA LEU A 119 0.90 12.45 1.14
C LEU A 119 2.17 13.01 0.47
N ASN A 120 3.03 12.15 -0.05
CA ASN A 120 4.29 12.53 -0.70
C ASN A 120 4.10 12.72 -2.22
N THR A 121 4.39 13.93 -2.71
CA THR A 121 4.18 14.29 -4.12
C THR A 121 5.03 13.48 -5.12
N ASP A 122 6.22 13.01 -4.74
CA ASP A 122 7.05 12.20 -5.64
C ASP A 122 6.51 10.78 -5.76
N ILE A 123 5.97 10.23 -4.68
CA ILE A 123 5.28 8.94 -4.69
C ILE A 123 3.98 9.04 -5.50
N GLN A 124 3.22 10.12 -5.34
CA GLN A 124 2.05 10.40 -6.15
C GLN A 124 2.40 10.47 -7.65
N ARG A 125 3.50 11.14 -8.03
CA ARG A 125 3.99 11.19 -9.42
C ARG A 125 4.43 9.82 -9.92
N LEU A 126 5.11 9.02 -9.08
CA LEU A 126 5.47 7.65 -9.42
C LEU A 126 4.24 6.81 -9.74
N ILE A 127 3.23 6.83 -8.86
CA ILE A 127 1.97 6.10 -9.05
C ILE A 127 1.25 6.58 -10.32
N GLY A 128 1.23 7.89 -10.57
CA GLY A 128 0.66 8.46 -11.79
C GLY A 128 1.36 7.99 -13.07
N GLY A 129 2.70 7.94 -13.05
CA GLY A 129 3.49 7.41 -14.18
C GLY A 129 3.39 5.89 -14.35
N PHE A 130 3.17 5.16 -13.25
CA PHE A 130 2.95 3.72 -13.27
C PHE A 130 1.57 3.38 -13.84
N GLY A 131 0.55 4.18 -13.51
CA GLY A 131 -0.82 4.10 -13.98
C GLY A 131 -1.79 3.36 -13.05
N ARG A 132 -1.32 2.92 -11.87
CA ARG A 132 -2.10 2.24 -10.82
C ARG A 132 -1.38 2.36 -9.48
N GLY A 133 -2.07 2.08 -8.38
CA GLY A 133 -1.48 2.00 -7.04
C GLY A 133 -0.44 0.88 -6.88
N LEU A 134 0.27 0.90 -5.75
CA LEU A 134 1.33 -0.06 -5.42
C LEU A 134 0.93 -0.87 -4.20
N LEU A 135 1.05 -2.20 -4.24
CA LEU A 135 0.88 -3.01 -3.03
C LEU A 135 2.13 -2.86 -2.17
N SER A 136 1.95 -2.54 -0.88
CA SER A 136 3.03 -2.23 0.04
C SER A 136 2.96 -3.04 1.33
N ILE A 137 4.13 -3.35 1.89
CA ILE A 137 4.32 -3.77 3.28
C ILE A 137 4.93 -2.58 4.03
N PRO A 138 4.13 -1.79 4.77
CA PRO A 138 4.62 -0.57 5.43
C PRO A 138 5.22 -0.86 6.80
N PHE A 139 6.54 -0.74 6.94
CA PHE A 139 7.23 -1.07 8.21
C PHE A 139 7.15 0.05 9.25
N GLU A 140 6.76 1.26 8.83
CA GLU A 140 6.76 2.45 9.68
C GLU A 140 8.10 2.73 10.38
N SER A 141 9.19 2.45 9.67
CA SER A 141 10.55 2.40 10.20
C SER A 141 11.53 3.14 9.29
N LEU A 142 12.61 3.66 9.88
CA LEU A 142 13.76 4.20 9.13
C LEU A 142 14.70 3.13 8.59
N GLN A 143 14.44 1.86 8.94
CA GLN A 143 15.24 0.71 8.54
C GLN A 143 14.37 -0.31 7.81
N LEU A 144 14.91 -0.88 6.75
CA LEU A 144 14.34 -2.07 6.11
C LEU A 144 14.71 -3.32 6.92
N PRO A 145 13.88 -4.37 6.90
CA PRO A 145 14.28 -5.68 7.41
C PRO A 145 15.53 -6.17 6.68
N PRO A 146 16.51 -6.81 7.35
CA PRO A 146 17.70 -7.35 6.69
C PRO A 146 17.38 -8.35 5.56
N ALA A 147 16.28 -9.10 5.68
CA ALA A 147 15.82 -10.01 4.64
C ALA A 147 15.42 -9.32 3.33
N ALA A 148 15.23 -7.99 3.33
CA ALA A 148 14.96 -7.21 2.13
C ALA A 148 16.23 -6.98 1.28
N ASP A 149 17.41 -7.11 1.91
CA ASP A 149 18.69 -6.94 1.23
C ASP A 149 18.89 -8.09 0.22
N GLY A 150 19.04 -7.73 -1.06
CA GLY A 150 19.18 -8.68 -2.17
C GLY A 150 17.88 -9.00 -2.90
N VAL A 151 16.72 -8.72 -2.28
CA VAL A 151 15.39 -8.88 -2.91
C VAL A 151 14.94 -7.57 -3.56
N VAL A 152 15.12 -6.45 -2.85
CA VAL A 152 14.79 -5.14 -3.38
C VAL A 152 15.76 -4.76 -4.50
N LYS A 153 15.22 -4.41 -5.66
CA LYS A 153 16.01 -4.07 -6.85
C LYS A 153 16.52 -2.64 -6.84
N GLU A 154 15.74 -1.72 -6.28
CA GLU A 154 16.06 -0.30 -6.24
C GLU A 154 15.34 0.40 -5.08
N ARG A 155 15.83 1.58 -4.68
CA ARG A 155 15.21 2.44 -3.67
C ARG A 155 14.64 3.71 -4.29
N PHE A 156 13.46 4.12 -3.87
CA PHE A 156 12.81 5.35 -4.32
C PHE A 156 12.19 6.12 -3.16
N GLY A 157 12.22 7.45 -3.25
CA GLY A 157 11.69 8.36 -2.23
C GLY A 157 12.73 8.80 -1.20
N LEU A 158 12.26 9.59 -0.24
CA LEU A 158 13.09 10.23 0.78
C LEU A 158 12.57 9.86 2.17
N LEU A 159 13.49 9.39 3.02
CA LEU A 159 13.14 9.12 4.41
C LEU A 159 12.86 10.42 5.18
N PRO A 160 11.87 10.40 6.07
CA PRO A 160 11.65 11.47 7.03
C PRO A 160 12.71 11.38 8.14
N ALA A 161 12.89 12.47 8.90
CA ALA A 161 13.70 12.42 10.13
C ALA A 161 13.04 11.53 11.20
N MET A 162 11.70 11.50 11.23
CA MET A 162 10.92 10.66 12.12
C MET A 162 9.71 10.10 11.34
N PRO A 163 9.53 8.77 11.28
CA PRO A 163 8.37 8.16 10.65
C PRO A 163 7.07 8.59 11.32
N ARG A 164 6.09 9.03 10.53
CA ARG A 164 4.71 9.18 11.01
C ARG A 164 4.05 7.81 11.08
N ARG A 165 3.25 7.58 12.11
CA ARG A 165 2.41 6.38 12.19
C ARG A 165 1.07 6.65 11.51
N SER A 166 0.65 5.74 10.64
CA SER A 166 -0.64 5.84 9.95
C SER A 166 -1.80 5.63 10.93
N ARG A 167 -2.84 6.45 10.85
CA ARG A 167 -4.11 6.07 11.49
C ARG A 167 -4.70 4.92 10.71
N ILE A 168 -5.23 3.92 11.42
CA ILE A 168 -5.82 2.75 10.78
C ILE A 168 -7.27 2.65 11.23
N MET A 169 -8.18 2.67 10.27
CA MET A 169 -9.60 2.45 10.52
C MET A 169 -10.18 1.46 9.53
N GLN A 170 -11.23 0.78 9.94
CA GLN A 170 -12.11 0.03 9.06
C GLN A 170 -13.35 0.87 8.76
N LEU A 171 -13.76 0.86 7.50
CA LEU A 171 -14.94 1.56 7.04
C LEU A 171 -15.94 0.56 6.44
N GLY A 172 -17.08 0.41 7.11
CA GLY A 172 -18.18 -0.44 6.66
C GLY A 172 -18.92 0.14 5.46
N THR A 173 -19.65 -0.69 4.72
CA THR A 173 -20.36 -0.22 3.51
C THR A 173 -21.54 0.71 3.80
N GLY A 174 -21.97 0.84 5.07
CA GLY A 174 -22.97 1.79 5.55
C GLY A 174 -22.37 3.08 6.12
N GLY A 175 -21.03 3.24 6.09
CA GLY A 175 -20.33 4.40 6.65
C GLY A 175 -19.92 4.24 8.11
N GLU A 176 -20.05 3.04 8.68
CA GLU A 176 -19.61 2.74 10.04
C GLU A 176 -18.09 2.81 10.14
N VAL A 177 -17.57 3.60 11.09
CA VAL A 177 -16.13 3.77 11.31
C VAL A 177 -15.71 3.01 12.56
N HIS A 178 -14.72 2.13 12.42
CA HIS A 178 -14.05 1.47 13.54
C HIS A 178 -12.54 1.76 13.53
N PHE A 179 -12.03 2.37 14.60
CA PHE A 179 -10.60 2.66 14.70
C PHE A 179 -9.83 1.42 15.19
N ILE A 180 -8.91 0.96 14.36
CA ILE A 180 -7.92 -0.07 14.70
C ILE A 180 -6.72 0.58 15.40
N ARG A 181 -6.29 1.75 14.92
CA ARG A 181 -5.23 2.57 15.51
C ARG A 181 -5.54 4.06 15.32
N LYS A 182 -5.50 4.81 16.42
CA LYS A 182 -5.72 6.26 16.44
C LYS A 182 -4.46 7.05 16.10
#